data_AF-A0A845TR91-F1
#
_entry.id   AF-A0A845TR91-F1
#
_cell.length_a   1.000
_cell.length_b   1.000
_cell.length_c   1.000
_cell.angle_alpha   90.00
_cell.angle_beta   90.00
_cell.angle_gamma   90.00
#
_symmetry.space_group_name_H-M   'P 1'
#
loop_
_entity.id
_entity.type
_entity.pdbx_description
1 polymer ?
#
loop_
_entity_poly.entity_id
_entity_poly.type
_entity_poly.pdbx_seq_one_letter_code
_entity_poly.pdbx_strand_id
1 'polypeptide(L)'
;MPPFKNLLLRMTLSAACLAVVSVATASERSRQKEAAQAQRSELQRQLGTLQGTINQTEAESDKATEALGKSARAISEANRALHELDAEQARTERKLAQLSEEQTRLTKLVDDQQAQLSRLLRGQYVAGNDSRIKLLLSGDNPNRINRDLEYLGYVSQAQAALISTLRGNLQAIERNKAEAEEAHRALAEIVVEARDQRTALENEKASRATLLASLSTKLASQRKQASDLKRDDQRLSGLVSKLDELIEAQRKADAAAAEQRRLKQLADAQAEQARKQALQDKKRSRPNDTKPSPKASASNPDAIDDDEPPKKLALRNELRPEAGVEGQNAGVNFSGLRGKLRLPVKGDIVTRFGASRGEGPDSKGLFIRAAEGTEIRAIAEGKVVFADWLRGFGNLLIVDHGNQYLTIYGNNQSVLKRPGDVVKSGDTIATAGNSGGNEQSGLYFEMRHQGRAFDPLGWVTTR
;
A
#
# COMPACT_ATOMS: atom_id res chain seq x y z
N MET A 1 0.00 -75.07 -50.44
CA MET A 1 -0.57 -75.17 -51.80
C MET A 1 -0.84 -73.76 -52.33
N PRO A 2 -0.06 -73.29 -53.31
CA PRO A 2 -0.36 -72.09 -54.11
C PRO A 2 -1.34 -72.48 -55.27
N PRO A 3 -1.70 -71.68 -56.31
CA PRO A 3 -1.04 -70.45 -56.78
C PRO A 3 -1.85 -69.37 -57.60
N PHE A 4 -1.14 -68.31 -58.05
CA PHE A 4 -1.26 -67.55 -59.34
C PHE A 4 -2.55 -66.73 -59.62
N LYS A 5 -2.63 -65.59 -60.37
CA LYS A 5 -1.84 -64.77 -61.34
C LYS A 5 -2.57 -63.41 -61.44
N ASN A 6 -1.91 -62.25 -61.40
CA ASN A 6 -1.41 -61.43 -62.53
C ASN A 6 -2.43 -60.92 -63.60
N LEU A 7 -2.39 -59.59 -63.82
CA LEU A 7 -2.32 -58.86 -65.12
C LEU A 7 -3.58 -58.16 -65.71
N LEU A 8 -3.45 -56.83 -65.82
CA LEU A 8 -3.86 -55.85 -66.85
C LEU A 8 -4.87 -56.28 -67.95
N LEU A 9 -5.83 -55.40 -68.28
CA LEU A 9 -5.77 -54.45 -69.42
C LEU A 9 -7.17 -54.06 -69.96
N ARG A 10 -7.48 -52.75 -69.86
CA ARG A 10 -8.17 -51.83 -70.79
C ARG A 10 -9.52 -52.13 -71.48
N MET A 11 -10.24 -51.00 -71.61
CA MET A 11 -11.05 -50.53 -72.75
C MET A 11 -12.55 -50.87 -72.76
N THR A 12 -13.39 -49.94 -72.28
CA THR A 12 -14.21 -48.97 -73.06
C THR A 12 -15.41 -49.61 -73.75
N LEU A 13 -16.65 -49.21 -73.40
CA LEU A 13 -17.41 -48.15 -74.09
C LEU A 13 -18.88 -48.13 -73.61
N SER A 14 -19.34 -46.95 -73.17
CA SER A 14 -20.69 -46.36 -73.34
C SER A 14 -21.96 -47.10 -72.86
N ALA A 15 -22.65 -46.52 -71.88
CA ALA A 15 -23.99 -45.93 -72.09
C ALA A 15 -24.57 -45.33 -70.78
N ALA A 16 -24.51 -44.00 -70.70
CA ALA A 16 -25.47 -43.07 -70.11
C ALA A 16 -26.50 -43.59 -69.08
N CYS A 17 -26.33 -43.16 -67.82
CA CYS A 17 -27.44 -42.63 -67.05
C CYS A 17 -27.02 -41.33 -66.38
N LEU A 18 -27.76 -40.27 -66.70
CA LEU A 18 -27.64 -38.92 -66.17
C LEU A 18 -27.76 -38.95 -64.65
N ALA A 19 -26.64 -38.79 -63.97
CA ALA A 19 -26.61 -38.06 -62.71
C ALA A 19 -25.84 -36.78 -63.01
N VAL A 20 -26.57 -35.74 -63.45
CA VAL A 20 -26.07 -34.36 -63.40
C VAL A 20 -25.87 -34.06 -61.92
N VAL A 21 -24.67 -34.37 -61.41
CA VAL A 21 -24.20 -33.85 -60.15
C VAL A 21 -24.12 -32.35 -60.34
N SER A 22 -25.18 -31.66 -59.92
CA SER A 22 -25.16 -30.23 -59.67
C SER A 22 -24.21 -29.99 -58.50
N VAL A 23 -22.91 -29.94 -58.80
CA VAL A 23 -21.95 -29.32 -57.89
C VAL A 23 -22.27 -27.84 -57.94
N ALA A 24 -23.18 -27.40 -57.07
CA ALA A 24 -23.34 -26.02 -56.71
C ALA A 24 -21.96 -25.52 -56.26
N THR A 25 -21.27 -24.79 -57.12
CA THR A 25 -20.07 -24.07 -56.72
C THR A 25 -20.50 -23.10 -55.63
N ALA A 26 -20.12 -23.40 -54.38
CA ALA A 26 -20.39 -22.55 -53.24
C ALA A 26 -19.97 -21.12 -53.61
N SER A 27 -20.93 -20.19 -53.53
CA SER A 27 -20.73 -18.77 -53.83
C SER A 27 -19.46 -18.27 -53.14
N GLU A 28 -18.65 -17.43 -53.79
CA GLU A 28 -17.45 -16.80 -53.23
C GLU A 28 -17.69 -16.27 -51.80
N ARG A 29 -18.88 -15.70 -51.57
CA ARG A 29 -19.30 -15.12 -50.29
C ARG A 29 -19.56 -16.17 -49.20
N SER A 30 -20.02 -17.36 -49.58
CA SER A 30 -20.18 -18.47 -48.64
C SER A 30 -18.82 -19.00 -48.15
N ARG A 31 -17.82 -19.08 -49.02
CA ARG A 31 -16.44 -19.42 -48.63
C ARG A 31 -15.82 -18.34 -47.74
N GLN A 32 -16.05 -17.06 -48.05
CA GLN A 32 -15.62 -15.94 -47.21
C GLN A 32 -16.27 -15.98 -45.81
N LYS A 33 -17.55 -16.35 -45.72
CA LYS A 33 -18.24 -16.55 -44.44
C LYS A 33 -17.63 -17.70 -43.64
N GLU A 34 -17.44 -18.87 -44.25
CA GLU A 34 -16.81 -20.02 -43.59
C GLU A 34 -15.40 -19.69 -43.09
N ALA A 35 -14.61 -18.98 -43.90
CA ALA A 35 -13.28 -18.51 -43.50
C ALA A 35 -13.35 -17.53 -42.30
N ALA A 36 -14.27 -16.56 -42.31
CA ALA A 36 -14.46 -15.63 -41.20
C ALA A 36 -14.95 -16.34 -39.91
N GLN A 37 -15.81 -17.36 -40.04
CA GLN A 37 -16.24 -18.18 -38.91
C GLN A 37 -15.10 -19.03 -38.34
N ALA A 38 -14.27 -19.62 -39.20
CA ALA A 38 -13.08 -20.36 -38.77
C ALA A 38 -12.10 -19.45 -38.02
N GLN A 39 -11.78 -18.27 -38.56
CA GLN A 39 -10.94 -17.28 -37.89
C GLN A 39 -11.50 -16.85 -36.53
N ARG A 40 -12.82 -16.65 -36.46
CA ARG A 40 -13.49 -16.29 -35.20
C ARG A 40 -13.38 -17.39 -34.15
N SER A 41 -13.57 -18.66 -34.54
CA SER A 41 -13.44 -19.79 -33.61
C SER A 41 -12.03 -19.91 -33.03
N GLU A 42 -11.01 -19.62 -33.83
CA GLU A 42 -9.62 -19.59 -33.39
C GLU A 42 -9.36 -18.41 -32.43
N LEU A 43 -9.87 -17.21 -32.73
CA LEU A 43 -9.79 -16.07 -31.80
C LEU A 43 -10.45 -16.37 -30.45
N GLN A 44 -11.61 -17.02 -30.45
CA GLN A 44 -12.30 -17.43 -29.22
C GLN A 44 -11.48 -18.42 -28.39
N ARG A 45 -10.82 -19.38 -29.05
CA ARG A 45 -9.90 -20.32 -28.40
C ARG A 45 -8.72 -19.58 -27.77
N GLN A 46 -8.10 -18.67 -28.51
CA GLN A 46 -6.98 -17.84 -28.02
C GLN A 46 -7.39 -16.97 -26.84
N LEU A 47 -8.57 -16.35 -26.91
CA LEU A 47 -9.12 -15.51 -25.84
C LEU A 47 -9.41 -16.34 -24.58
N GLY A 48 -9.93 -17.56 -24.72
CA GLY A 48 -10.10 -18.51 -23.61
C GLY A 48 -8.77 -18.89 -22.95
N THR A 49 -7.75 -19.24 -23.74
CA THR A 49 -6.42 -19.54 -23.19
C THR A 49 -5.78 -18.33 -22.51
N LEU A 50 -5.88 -17.15 -23.13
CA LEU A 50 -5.32 -15.91 -22.59
C LEU A 50 -6.01 -15.53 -21.29
N GLN A 51 -7.35 -15.65 -21.22
CA GLN A 51 -8.10 -15.42 -19.99
C GLN A 51 -7.67 -16.36 -18.86
N GLY A 52 -7.41 -17.64 -19.16
CA GLY A 52 -6.84 -18.58 -18.21
C GLY A 52 -5.47 -18.13 -17.67
N THR A 53 -4.57 -17.69 -18.55
CA THR A 53 -3.25 -17.17 -18.13
C THR A 53 -3.31 -15.85 -17.38
N ILE A 54 -4.29 -14.99 -17.70
CA ILE A 54 -4.57 -13.75 -16.96
C ILE A 54 -4.99 -14.12 -15.54
N ASN A 55 -5.99 -14.99 -15.37
CA ASN A 55 -6.48 -15.40 -14.06
C ASN A 55 -5.35 -16.03 -13.21
N GLN A 56 -4.47 -16.83 -13.82
CA GLN A 56 -3.31 -17.40 -13.14
C GLN A 56 -2.31 -16.32 -12.70
N THR A 57 -1.98 -15.38 -13.60
CA THR A 57 -1.05 -14.28 -13.29
C THR A 57 -1.65 -13.32 -12.25
N GLU A 58 -2.97 -13.12 -12.25
CA GLU A 58 -3.70 -12.37 -11.22
C GLU A 58 -3.60 -13.06 -9.86
N ALA A 59 -3.79 -14.39 -9.80
CA ALA A 59 -3.64 -15.16 -8.58
C ALA A 59 -2.19 -15.13 -8.04
N GLU A 60 -1.18 -15.16 -8.92
CA GLU A 60 0.23 -14.98 -8.54
C GLU A 60 0.50 -13.56 -8.01
N SER A 61 -0.08 -12.53 -8.64
CA SER A 61 -0.01 -11.14 -8.20
C SER A 61 -0.66 -10.93 -6.82
N ASP A 62 -1.80 -11.56 -6.57
CA ASP A 62 -2.48 -11.51 -5.27
C ASP A 62 -1.64 -12.17 -4.17
N LYS A 63 -1.07 -13.35 -4.44
CA LYS A 63 -0.14 -14.02 -3.52
C LYS A 63 1.10 -13.16 -3.24
N ALA A 64 1.69 -12.54 -4.26
CA ALA A 64 2.83 -11.64 -4.09
C ALA A 64 2.46 -10.42 -3.25
N THR A 65 1.26 -9.86 -3.45
CA THR A 65 0.73 -8.73 -2.66
C THR A 65 0.52 -9.13 -1.19
N GLU A 66 -0.04 -10.31 -0.92
CA GLU A 66 -0.22 -10.82 0.45
C GLU A 66 1.13 -11.04 1.14
N ALA A 67 2.11 -11.64 0.44
CA ALA A 67 3.46 -11.83 0.96
C ALA A 67 4.17 -10.50 1.26
N LEU A 68 3.99 -9.49 0.42
CA LEU A 68 4.51 -8.14 0.66
C LEU A 68 3.85 -7.51 1.89
N GLY A 69 2.54 -7.71 2.09
CA GLY A 69 1.84 -7.32 3.31
C GLY A 69 2.39 -7.99 4.56
N LYS A 70 2.71 -9.30 4.50
CA LYS A 70 3.37 -10.03 5.61
C LYS A 70 4.75 -9.45 5.93
N SER A 71 5.60 -9.18 4.92
CA SER A 71 6.88 -8.50 5.14
C SER A 71 6.70 -7.11 5.76
N ALA A 72 5.73 -6.33 5.28
CA ALA A 72 5.48 -4.98 5.79
C ALA A 72 5.03 -4.99 7.26
N ARG A 73 4.24 -5.98 7.67
CA ARG A 73 3.89 -6.21 9.10
C ARG A 73 5.11 -6.57 9.92
N ALA A 74 5.90 -7.55 9.46
CA ALA A 74 7.11 -7.98 10.16
C ALA A 74 8.13 -6.84 10.33
N ILE A 75 8.33 -6.02 9.29
CA ILE A 75 9.19 -4.83 9.36
C ILE A 75 8.62 -3.80 10.35
N SER A 76 7.30 -3.60 10.37
CA SER A 76 6.66 -2.70 11.33
C SER A 76 6.85 -3.19 12.78
N GLU A 77 6.71 -4.49 13.02
CA GLU A 77 6.93 -5.11 14.33
C GLU A 77 8.40 -5.01 14.76
N ALA A 78 9.35 -5.31 13.87
CA ALA A 78 10.78 -5.15 14.12
C ALA A 78 11.15 -3.70 14.45
N ASN A 79 10.63 -2.73 13.69
CA ASN A 79 10.84 -1.31 13.97
C ASN A 79 10.21 -0.87 15.31
N ARG A 80 9.05 -1.41 15.68
CA ARG A 80 8.44 -1.15 16.98
C ARG A 80 9.31 -1.70 18.11
N ALA A 81 9.79 -2.94 17.98
CA ALA A 81 10.69 -3.56 18.96
C ALA A 81 11.99 -2.76 19.11
N LEU A 82 12.59 -2.31 18.01
CA LEU A 82 13.77 -1.43 18.04
C LEU A 82 13.50 -0.12 18.79
N HIS A 83 12.34 0.52 18.55
CA HIS A 83 11.97 1.73 19.26
C HIS A 83 11.75 1.49 20.77
N GLU A 84 11.16 0.35 21.15
CA GLU A 84 10.99 -0.05 22.55
C GLU A 84 12.35 -0.30 23.23
N LEU A 85 13.26 -1.00 22.54
CA LEU A 85 14.63 -1.27 22.99
C LEU A 85 15.47 0.00 23.15
N ASP A 86 15.40 0.94 22.19
CA ASP A 86 16.09 2.24 22.29
C ASP A 86 15.60 3.03 23.52
N ALA A 87 14.29 2.99 23.79
CA ALA A 87 13.72 3.64 24.99
C ALA A 87 14.12 2.93 26.29
N GLU A 88 14.32 1.61 26.27
CA GLU A 88 14.83 0.85 27.40
C GLU A 88 16.31 1.15 27.66
N GLN A 89 17.16 1.15 26.62
CA GLN A 89 18.56 1.55 26.72
C GLN A 89 18.70 2.95 27.33
N ALA A 90 17.94 3.92 26.83
CA ALA A 90 17.98 5.29 27.36
C ALA A 90 17.56 5.37 28.84
N ARG A 91 16.64 4.51 29.31
CA ARG A 91 16.27 4.42 30.72
C ARG A 91 17.37 3.79 31.56
N THR A 92 17.98 2.72 31.08
CA THR A 92 19.11 2.04 31.74
C THR A 92 20.33 2.97 31.85
N GLU A 93 20.65 3.73 30.80
CA GLU A 93 21.73 4.72 30.82
C GLU A 93 21.50 5.82 31.85
N ARG A 94 20.26 6.35 31.93
CA ARG A 94 19.91 7.32 33.00
C ARG A 94 20.05 6.71 34.38
N LYS A 95 19.66 5.45 34.56
CA LYS A 95 19.80 4.76 35.84
C LYS A 95 21.26 4.54 36.23
N LEU A 96 22.11 4.16 35.28
CA LEU A 96 23.56 4.06 35.46
C LEU A 96 24.18 5.38 35.87
N ALA A 97 23.80 6.48 35.22
CA ALA A 97 24.25 7.82 35.58
C ALA A 97 23.86 8.19 37.01
N GLN A 98 22.60 7.92 37.41
CA GLN A 98 22.13 8.15 38.78
C GLN A 98 22.90 7.32 39.82
N LEU A 99 23.09 6.02 39.56
CA LEU A 99 23.85 5.13 40.46
C LEU A 99 25.31 5.58 40.60
N SER A 100 25.92 6.07 39.51
CA SER A 100 27.29 6.59 39.55
C SER A 100 27.41 7.89 40.35
N GLU A 101 26.41 8.77 40.29
CA GLU A 101 26.36 9.98 41.12
C GLU A 101 26.19 9.61 42.61
N GLU A 102 25.28 8.68 42.91
CA GLU A 102 25.01 8.21 44.27
C GLU A 102 26.24 7.53 44.89
N GLN A 103 26.93 6.68 44.12
CA GLN A 103 28.20 6.06 44.52
C GLN A 103 29.22 7.14 44.94
N THR A 104 29.42 8.15 44.09
CA THR A 104 30.38 9.23 44.34
C THR A 104 30.04 10.02 45.61
N ARG A 105 28.75 10.31 45.82
CA ARG A 105 28.25 11.01 47.00
C ARG A 105 28.47 10.20 48.28
N LEU A 106 28.15 8.91 48.27
CA LEU A 106 28.33 8.02 49.43
C LEU A 106 29.79 7.78 49.76
N THR A 107 30.66 7.61 48.76
CA THR A 107 32.11 7.49 48.99
C THR A 107 32.64 8.72 49.71
N LYS A 108 32.30 9.92 49.24
CA LYS A 108 32.69 11.16 49.92
C LYS A 108 32.17 11.24 51.36
N LEU A 109 30.92 10.84 51.58
CA LEU A 109 30.34 10.82 52.92
C LEU A 109 31.09 9.84 53.85
N VAL A 110 31.46 8.66 53.35
CA VAL A 110 32.27 7.68 54.10
C VAL A 110 33.63 8.29 54.47
N ASP A 111 34.31 8.93 53.52
CA ASP A 111 35.62 9.55 53.73
C ASP A 111 35.54 10.68 54.76
N ASP A 112 34.51 11.53 54.68
CA ASP A 112 34.27 12.63 55.63
C ASP A 112 34.03 12.09 57.06
N GLN A 113 33.20 11.04 57.20
CA GLN A 113 32.91 10.40 58.49
C GLN A 113 34.16 9.72 59.07
N GLN A 114 34.95 9.03 58.24
CA GLN A 114 36.23 8.44 58.66
C GLN A 114 37.23 9.51 59.14
N ALA A 115 37.32 10.65 58.44
CA ALA A 115 38.18 11.76 58.83
C ALA A 115 37.74 12.40 60.16
N GLN A 116 36.43 12.55 60.38
CA GLN A 116 35.88 13.01 61.66
C GLN A 116 36.22 12.05 62.81
N LEU A 117 35.95 10.75 62.64
CA LEU A 117 36.28 9.73 63.63
C LEU A 117 37.80 9.70 63.92
N SER A 118 38.64 9.79 62.88
CA SER A 118 40.09 9.81 63.01
C SER A 118 40.60 11.01 63.81
N ARG A 119 40.01 12.20 63.62
CA ARG A 119 40.33 13.40 64.41
C ARG A 119 39.93 13.24 65.88
N LEU A 120 38.74 12.67 66.14
CA LEU A 120 38.28 12.41 67.51
C LEU A 120 39.19 11.42 68.24
N LEU A 121 39.52 10.29 67.60
CA LEU A 121 40.41 9.27 68.17
C LEU A 121 41.84 9.79 68.37
N ARG A 122 42.37 10.55 67.41
CA ARG A 122 43.70 11.19 67.54
C ARG A 122 43.72 12.21 68.66
N GLY A 123 42.68 13.04 68.79
CA GLY A 123 42.54 13.99 69.89
C GLY A 123 42.59 13.29 71.26
N GLN A 124 41.92 12.14 71.39
CA GLN A 124 41.97 11.32 72.60
C GLN A 124 43.36 10.71 72.86
N TYR A 125 44.01 10.19 71.81
CA TYR A 125 45.35 9.59 71.94
C TYR A 125 46.42 10.63 72.29
N VAL A 126 46.41 11.79 71.62
CA VAL A 126 47.37 12.88 71.82
C VAL A 126 47.15 13.61 73.15
N ALA A 127 45.91 13.70 73.63
CA ALA A 127 45.62 14.11 75.02
C ALA A 127 46.16 13.11 76.07
N GLY A 128 46.77 12.00 75.63
CA GLY A 128 47.33 10.96 76.45
C GLY A 128 46.25 10.04 76.99
N ASN A 129 46.43 8.73 76.85
CA ASN A 129 45.61 7.73 77.54
C ASN A 129 45.63 7.92 79.08
N ASP A 130 46.62 8.68 79.57
CA ASP A 130 46.72 9.20 80.94
C ASP A 130 45.57 10.13 81.34
N SER A 131 44.78 10.67 80.40
CA SER A 131 43.69 11.58 80.71
C SER A 131 42.59 10.97 81.58
N ARG A 132 42.33 9.66 81.52
CA ARG A 132 41.31 9.05 82.42
C ARG A 132 41.74 9.07 83.87
N ILE A 133 42.97 8.66 84.13
CA ILE A 133 43.56 8.65 85.48
C ILE A 133 43.86 10.09 85.93
N LYS A 134 44.29 10.96 85.01
CA LYS A 134 44.58 12.38 85.27
C LYS A 134 43.31 13.23 85.48
N LEU A 135 42.18 12.92 84.83
CA LEU A 135 40.86 13.51 85.11
C LEU A 135 40.30 13.01 86.45
N LEU A 136 40.47 11.72 86.77
CA LEU A 136 40.14 11.20 88.10
C LEU A 136 40.99 11.85 89.22
N LEU A 137 42.20 12.29 88.90
CA LEU A 137 43.13 12.95 89.80
C LEU A 137 43.13 14.50 89.69
N SER A 138 42.36 15.11 88.78
CA SER A 138 42.37 16.57 88.54
C SER A 138 41.54 17.36 89.56
N GLY A 139 40.78 16.68 90.42
CA GLY A 139 39.86 17.31 91.38
C GLY A 139 38.51 17.75 90.79
N ASP A 140 38.26 17.47 89.50
CA ASP A 140 36.97 17.68 88.87
C ASP A 140 35.91 16.68 89.39
N ASN A 141 34.63 17.00 89.21
CA ASN A 141 33.54 16.14 89.66
C ASN A 141 33.58 14.76 88.94
N PRO A 142 33.78 13.64 89.67
CA PRO A 142 33.96 12.32 89.07
C PRO A 142 32.74 11.85 88.28
N ASN A 143 31.52 12.26 88.66
CA ASN A 143 30.30 11.89 87.94
C ASN A 143 30.22 12.57 86.56
N ARG A 144 30.72 13.80 86.44
CA ARG A 144 30.74 14.52 85.16
C ARG A 144 31.73 13.86 84.20
N ILE A 145 32.91 13.52 84.69
CA ILE A 145 33.96 12.85 83.90
C ILE A 145 33.46 11.51 83.39
N ASN A 146 32.83 10.70 84.25
CA ASN A 146 32.31 9.40 83.84
C ASN A 146 31.26 9.53 82.73
N ARG A 147 30.31 10.47 82.88
CA ARG A 147 29.27 10.74 81.88
C ARG A 147 29.87 11.21 80.54
N ASP A 148 30.85 12.10 80.58
CA ASP A 148 31.48 12.61 79.36
C ASP A 148 32.27 11.50 78.63
N LEU A 149 32.93 10.60 79.37
CA LEU A 149 33.58 9.41 78.81
C LEU A 149 32.59 8.43 78.19
N GLU A 150 31.45 8.21 78.85
CA GLU A 150 30.40 7.33 78.37
C GLU A 150 29.75 7.87 77.08
N TYR A 151 29.46 9.17 77.03
CA TYR A 151 28.97 9.85 75.83
C TYR A 151 29.95 9.76 74.65
N LEU A 152 31.25 9.90 74.89
CA LEU A 152 32.26 9.71 73.85
C LEU A 152 32.28 8.25 73.34
N GLY A 153 32.09 7.28 74.23
CA GLY A 153 31.90 5.87 73.87
C GLY A 153 30.71 5.69 72.93
N TYR A 154 29.55 6.23 73.30
CA TYR A 154 28.33 6.18 72.47
C TYR A 154 28.53 6.84 71.11
N VAL A 155 29.16 8.02 71.04
CA VAL A 155 29.41 8.74 69.79
C VAL A 155 30.34 7.95 68.87
N SER A 156 31.43 7.38 69.38
CA SER A 156 32.37 6.60 68.57
C SER A 156 31.75 5.30 68.05
N GLN A 157 30.96 4.60 68.87
CA GLN A 157 30.20 3.42 68.45
C GLN A 157 29.15 3.77 67.38
N ALA A 158 28.42 4.88 67.55
CA ALA A 158 27.44 5.34 66.57
C ALA A 158 28.09 5.71 65.23
N GLN A 159 29.25 6.38 65.25
CA GLN A 159 30.01 6.69 64.03
C GLN A 159 30.53 5.44 63.34
N ALA A 160 31.02 4.44 64.08
CA ALA A 160 31.45 3.17 63.51
C ALA A 160 30.29 2.40 62.86
N ALA A 161 29.11 2.37 63.51
CA ALA A 161 27.90 1.76 62.97
C ALA A 161 27.42 2.46 61.69
N LEU A 162 27.46 3.79 61.66
CA LEU A 162 27.14 4.58 60.47
C LEU A 162 28.09 4.26 59.31
N ILE A 163 29.41 4.25 59.54
CA ILE A 163 30.39 3.90 58.50
C ILE A 163 30.15 2.48 57.96
N SER A 164 29.85 1.51 58.83
CA SER A 164 29.52 0.14 58.41
C SER A 164 28.28 0.11 57.51
N THR A 165 27.24 0.87 57.86
CA THR A 165 26.01 0.98 57.08
C THR A 165 26.27 1.62 55.71
N LEU A 166 27.03 2.72 55.68
CA LEU A 166 27.39 3.42 54.44
C LEU A 166 28.23 2.53 53.50
N ARG A 167 29.17 1.75 54.03
CA ARG A 167 29.94 0.77 53.25
C ARG A 167 29.04 -0.34 52.68
N GLY A 168 28.08 -0.82 53.47
CA GLY A 168 27.06 -1.77 52.98
C GLY A 168 26.25 -1.21 51.81
N ASN A 169 25.81 0.06 51.92
CA ASN A 169 25.09 0.75 50.85
C ASN A 169 25.96 0.93 49.59
N LEU A 170 27.24 1.28 49.76
CA LEU A 170 28.18 1.42 48.64
C LEU A 170 28.34 0.08 47.90
N GLN A 171 28.49 -1.03 48.62
CA GLN A 171 28.58 -2.36 48.00
C GLN A 171 27.28 -2.74 47.26
N ALA A 172 26.11 -2.37 47.80
CA ALA A 172 24.84 -2.59 47.12
C ALA A 172 24.74 -1.79 45.81
N ILE A 173 25.20 -0.54 45.80
CA ILE A 173 25.25 0.28 44.58
C ILE A 173 26.21 -0.30 43.55
N GLU A 174 27.39 -0.76 43.96
CA GLU A 174 28.36 -1.40 43.05
C GLU A 174 27.76 -2.63 42.38
N ARG A 175 27.03 -3.48 43.12
CA ARG A 175 26.30 -4.63 42.56
C ARG A 175 25.21 -4.18 41.58
N ASN A 176 24.35 -3.25 42.00
CA ASN A 176 23.27 -2.73 41.15
C ASN A 176 23.81 -2.08 39.86
N LYS A 177 24.96 -1.41 39.94
CA LYS A 177 25.63 -0.82 38.78
C LYS A 177 26.17 -1.89 37.85
N ALA A 178 26.85 -2.92 38.36
CA ALA A 178 27.35 -4.04 37.56
C ALA A 178 26.19 -4.77 36.84
N GLU A 179 25.09 -5.06 37.54
CA GLU A 179 23.89 -5.65 36.96
C GLU A 179 23.29 -4.77 35.85
N ALA A 180 23.21 -3.45 36.06
CA ALA A 180 22.70 -2.52 35.06
C ALA A 180 23.63 -2.38 33.84
N GLU A 181 24.96 -2.46 34.03
CA GLU A 181 25.92 -2.47 32.92
C GLU A 181 25.83 -3.75 32.10
N GLU A 182 25.64 -4.90 32.75
CA GLU A 182 25.42 -6.18 32.08
C GLU A 182 24.11 -6.16 31.27
N ALA A 183 23.02 -5.67 31.87
CA ALA A 183 21.74 -5.48 31.18
C ALA A 183 21.86 -4.53 29.98
N HIS A 184 22.60 -3.43 30.10
CA HIS A 184 22.83 -2.49 28.99
C HIS A 184 23.58 -3.16 27.82
N ARG A 185 24.62 -3.96 28.11
CA ARG A 185 25.36 -4.72 27.08
C ARG A 185 24.47 -5.76 26.40
N ALA A 186 23.67 -6.51 27.16
CA ALA A 186 22.72 -7.48 26.61
C ALA A 186 21.70 -6.80 25.69
N LEU A 187 21.14 -5.64 26.10
CA LEU A 187 20.24 -4.86 25.25
C LEU A 187 20.94 -4.37 23.96
N ALA A 188 22.22 -3.99 24.04
CA ALA A 188 22.98 -3.56 22.86
C ALA A 188 23.16 -4.68 21.83
N GLU A 189 23.41 -5.91 22.29
CA GLU A 189 23.48 -7.10 21.42
C GLU A 189 22.13 -7.39 20.74
N ILE A 190 21.04 -7.37 21.51
CA ILE A 190 19.67 -7.57 20.98
C ILE A 190 19.32 -6.52 19.93
N VAL A 191 19.71 -5.25 20.14
CA VAL A 191 19.47 -4.16 19.17
C VAL A 191 20.22 -4.40 17.85
N VAL A 192 21.45 -4.90 17.91
CA VAL A 192 22.22 -5.24 16.69
C VAL A 192 21.53 -6.36 15.93
N GLU A 193 21.17 -7.45 16.61
CA GLU A 193 20.47 -8.58 15.99
C GLU A 193 19.14 -8.15 15.35
N ALA A 194 18.35 -7.34 16.06
CA ALA A 194 17.07 -6.84 15.54
C ALA A 194 17.25 -5.93 14.32
N ARG A 195 18.34 -5.13 14.25
CA ARG A 195 18.67 -4.31 13.07
C ARG A 195 19.06 -5.16 11.86
N ASP A 196 19.81 -6.24 12.09
CA ASP A 196 20.20 -7.16 11.02
C ASP A 196 18.98 -7.92 10.47
N GLN A 197 18.12 -8.44 11.36
CA GLN A 197 16.86 -9.07 10.97
C GLN A 197 15.96 -8.11 10.18
N ARG A 198 15.82 -6.85 10.62
CA ARG A 198 15.06 -5.83 9.88
C ARG A 198 15.63 -5.61 8.48
N THR A 199 16.95 -5.48 8.36
CA THR A 199 17.62 -5.25 7.07
C THR A 199 17.41 -6.43 6.12
N ALA A 200 17.43 -7.66 6.64
CA ALA A 200 17.10 -8.85 5.85
C ALA A 200 15.65 -8.82 5.33
N LEU A 201 14.69 -8.42 6.18
CA LEU A 201 13.27 -8.26 5.78
C LEU A 201 13.08 -7.16 4.73
N GLU A 202 13.83 -6.06 4.81
CA GLU A 202 13.79 -4.98 3.82
C GLU A 202 14.29 -5.44 2.45
N ASN A 203 15.37 -6.21 2.40
CA ASN A 203 15.88 -6.82 1.17
C ASN A 203 14.85 -7.78 0.56
N GLU A 204 14.22 -8.62 1.39
CA GLU A 204 13.15 -9.53 0.95
C GLU A 204 11.93 -8.76 0.38
N LYS A 205 11.51 -7.68 1.06
CA LYS A 205 10.44 -6.78 0.58
C LYS A 205 10.81 -6.18 -0.78
N ALA A 206 12.05 -5.73 -0.97
CA ALA A 206 12.50 -5.15 -2.22
C ALA A 206 12.43 -6.17 -3.38
N SER A 207 12.90 -7.40 -3.18
CA SER A 207 12.80 -8.48 -4.17
C SER A 207 11.34 -8.86 -4.49
N ARG A 208 10.44 -8.81 -3.50
CA ARG A 208 9.00 -9.05 -3.72
C ARG A 208 8.33 -7.91 -4.50
N ALA A 209 8.73 -6.67 -4.25
CA ALA A 209 8.21 -5.51 -4.97
C ALA A 209 8.61 -5.52 -6.45
N THR A 210 9.84 -5.92 -6.79
CA THR A 210 10.27 -6.07 -8.19
C THR A 210 9.52 -7.18 -8.91
N LEU A 211 9.27 -8.32 -8.24
CA LEU A 211 8.42 -9.38 -8.77
C LEU A 211 7.02 -8.87 -9.07
N LEU A 212 6.38 -8.16 -8.13
CA LEU A 212 5.05 -7.60 -8.33
C LEU A 212 4.99 -6.61 -9.50
N ALA A 213 6.00 -5.76 -9.66
CA ALA A 213 6.11 -4.82 -10.79
C ALA A 213 6.25 -5.54 -12.15
N SER A 214 6.98 -6.65 -12.21
CA SER A 214 7.07 -7.47 -13.42
C SER A 214 5.74 -8.17 -13.74
N LEU A 215 5.04 -8.69 -12.72
CA LEU A 215 3.71 -9.29 -12.86
C LEU A 215 2.67 -8.26 -13.31
N SER A 216 2.69 -7.04 -12.77
CA SER A 216 1.76 -5.97 -13.16
C SER A 216 1.97 -5.54 -14.62
N THR A 217 3.22 -5.46 -15.07
CA THR A 217 3.56 -5.15 -16.47
C THR A 217 3.09 -6.25 -17.41
N LYS A 218 3.29 -7.53 -17.02
CA LYS A 218 2.78 -8.69 -17.76
C LYS A 218 1.25 -8.68 -17.84
N LEU A 219 0.56 -8.43 -16.74
CA LEU A 219 -0.90 -8.33 -16.71
C LEU A 219 -1.42 -7.20 -17.59
N ALA A 220 -0.77 -6.04 -17.59
CA ALA A 220 -1.13 -4.92 -18.45
C ALA A 220 -1.02 -5.30 -19.94
N SER A 221 0.05 -6.00 -20.34
CA SER A 221 0.22 -6.45 -21.72
C SER A 221 -0.81 -7.53 -22.11
N GLN A 222 -1.04 -8.52 -21.23
CA GLN A 222 -2.04 -9.57 -21.45
C GLN A 222 -3.47 -9.00 -21.57
N ARG A 223 -3.84 -8.05 -20.70
CA ARG A 223 -5.15 -7.37 -20.75
C ARG A 223 -5.32 -6.54 -22.02
N LYS A 224 -4.26 -5.88 -22.48
CA LYS A 224 -4.27 -5.16 -23.76
C LYS A 224 -4.49 -6.12 -24.93
N GLN A 225 -3.73 -7.23 -24.98
CA GLN A 225 -3.92 -8.28 -26.00
C GLN A 225 -5.33 -8.87 -25.98
N ALA A 226 -5.88 -9.15 -24.79
CA ALA A 226 -7.24 -9.66 -24.66
C ALA A 226 -8.28 -8.66 -25.19
N SER A 227 -8.07 -7.36 -24.93
CA SER A 227 -8.91 -6.29 -25.48
C SER A 227 -8.82 -6.20 -27.00
N ASP A 228 -7.62 -6.33 -27.57
CA ASP A 228 -7.40 -6.35 -29.03
C ASP A 228 -8.12 -7.54 -29.69
N LEU A 229 -7.91 -8.75 -29.18
CA LEU A 229 -8.57 -9.97 -29.67
C LEU A 229 -10.11 -9.90 -29.53
N LYS A 230 -10.61 -9.32 -28.43
CA LYS A 230 -12.04 -9.10 -28.22
C LYS A 230 -12.62 -8.15 -29.27
N ARG A 231 -11.91 -7.09 -29.61
CA ARG A 231 -12.31 -6.17 -30.69
C ARG A 231 -12.27 -6.83 -32.06
N ASP A 232 -11.29 -7.70 -32.31
CA ASP A 232 -11.20 -8.47 -33.55
C ASP A 232 -12.35 -9.49 -33.69
N ASP A 233 -12.71 -10.22 -32.62
CA ASP A 233 -13.89 -11.11 -32.60
C ASP A 233 -15.18 -10.35 -32.87
N GLN A 234 -15.35 -9.16 -32.28
CA GLN A 234 -16.50 -8.30 -32.55
C GLN A 234 -16.55 -7.83 -34.01
N ARG A 235 -15.42 -7.45 -34.61
CA ARG A 235 -15.32 -7.07 -36.03
C ARG A 235 -15.68 -8.24 -36.95
N LEU A 236 -15.15 -9.44 -36.70
CA LEU A 236 -15.49 -10.64 -37.48
C LEU A 236 -16.95 -11.07 -37.29
N SER A 237 -17.51 -10.95 -36.09
CA SER A 237 -18.94 -11.19 -35.85
C SER A 237 -19.81 -10.24 -36.67
N GLY A 238 -19.44 -8.96 -36.76
CA GLY A 238 -20.09 -7.99 -37.62
C GLY A 238 -19.97 -8.35 -39.11
N LEU A 239 -18.78 -8.78 -39.56
CA LEU A 239 -18.55 -9.23 -40.94
C LEU A 239 -19.41 -10.45 -41.29
N VAL A 240 -19.46 -11.47 -40.42
CA VAL A 240 -20.27 -12.68 -40.61
C VAL A 240 -21.75 -12.31 -40.73
N SER A 241 -22.24 -11.44 -39.84
CA SER A 241 -23.64 -10.96 -39.88
C SER A 241 -23.95 -10.24 -41.19
N LYS A 242 -23.04 -9.38 -41.66
CA LYS A 242 -23.19 -8.66 -42.94
C LYS A 242 -23.12 -9.60 -44.16
N LEU A 243 -22.25 -10.61 -44.12
CA LEU A 243 -22.19 -11.64 -45.16
C LEU A 243 -23.46 -12.48 -45.18
N ASP A 244 -24.05 -12.79 -44.02
CA ASP A 244 -25.34 -13.47 -43.92
C ASP A 244 -26.47 -12.68 -44.55
N GLU A 245 -26.57 -11.38 -44.24
CA GLU A 245 -27.53 -10.49 -44.89
C GLU A 245 -27.36 -10.47 -46.41
N LEU A 246 -26.12 -10.39 -46.90
CA LEU A 246 -25.82 -10.35 -48.33
C LEU A 246 -26.08 -11.68 -49.05
N ILE A 247 -25.82 -12.82 -48.40
CA ILE A 247 -26.11 -14.16 -48.95
C ILE A 247 -27.62 -14.36 -49.04
N GLU A 248 -28.37 -13.99 -48.00
CA GLU A 248 -29.83 -14.07 -48.00
C GLU A 248 -30.47 -13.11 -49.01
N ALA A 249 -29.93 -11.89 -49.15
CA ALA A 249 -30.36 -10.95 -50.19
C ALA A 249 -30.09 -11.50 -51.60
N GLN A 250 -28.91 -12.09 -51.85
CA GLN A 250 -28.57 -12.72 -53.12
C GLN A 250 -29.51 -13.90 -53.41
N ARG A 251 -29.76 -14.78 -52.44
CA ARG A 251 -30.71 -15.91 -52.57
C ARG A 251 -32.12 -15.44 -52.91
N LYS A 252 -32.62 -14.41 -52.22
CA LYS A 252 -33.93 -13.82 -52.50
C LYS A 252 -33.99 -13.19 -53.90
N ALA A 253 -32.95 -12.49 -54.31
CA ALA A 253 -32.85 -11.88 -55.64
C ALA A 253 -32.77 -12.94 -56.75
N ASP A 254 -32.00 -14.02 -56.56
CA ASP A 254 -31.89 -15.14 -57.49
C ASP A 254 -33.22 -15.90 -57.60
N ALA A 255 -33.92 -16.11 -56.48
CA ALA A 255 -35.26 -16.70 -56.45
C ALA A 255 -36.30 -15.82 -57.17
N ALA A 256 -36.30 -14.51 -56.90
CA ALA A 256 -37.17 -13.55 -57.59
C ALA A 256 -36.84 -13.43 -59.08
N ALA A 257 -35.56 -13.50 -59.47
CA ALA A 257 -35.13 -13.51 -60.86
C ALA A 257 -35.51 -14.82 -61.56
N ALA A 258 -35.41 -15.97 -60.88
CA ALA A 258 -35.90 -17.24 -61.39
C ALA A 258 -37.42 -17.21 -61.58
N GLU A 259 -38.15 -16.63 -60.62
CA GLU A 259 -39.59 -16.42 -60.71
C GLU A 259 -39.95 -15.45 -61.84
N GLN A 260 -39.26 -14.32 -61.98
CA GLN A 260 -39.42 -13.41 -63.10
C GLN A 260 -39.07 -14.05 -64.45
N ARG A 261 -38.01 -14.87 -64.53
CA ARG A 261 -37.69 -15.63 -65.75
C ARG A 261 -38.81 -16.61 -66.08
N ARG A 262 -39.40 -17.25 -65.08
CA ARG A 262 -40.54 -18.17 -65.24
C ARG A 262 -41.77 -17.42 -65.73
N LEU A 263 -42.09 -16.28 -65.12
CA LEU A 263 -43.15 -15.37 -65.55
C LEU A 263 -42.91 -14.82 -66.95
N LYS A 264 -41.66 -14.48 -67.30
CA LYS A 264 -41.28 -13.97 -68.62
C LYS A 264 -41.34 -15.08 -69.68
N GLN A 265 -40.96 -16.31 -69.37
CA GLN A 265 -41.15 -17.46 -70.27
C GLN A 265 -42.64 -17.73 -70.53
N LEU A 266 -43.48 -17.62 -69.50
CA LEU A 266 -44.94 -17.69 -69.64
C LEU A 266 -45.48 -16.52 -70.47
N ALA A 267 -45.00 -15.30 -70.23
CA ALA A 267 -45.39 -14.09 -70.94
C ALA A 267 -44.89 -14.08 -72.39
N ASP A 268 -43.70 -14.58 -72.70
CA ASP A 268 -43.16 -14.70 -74.05
C ASP A 268 -43.95 -15.77 -74.83
N ALA A 269 -44.38 -16.86 -74.19
CA ALA A 269 -45.31 -17.82 -74.78
C ALA A 269 -46.69 -17.21 -75.06
N GLN A 270 -47.20 -16.36 -74.16
CA GLN A 270 -48.43 -15.58 -74.37
C GLN A 270 -48.24 -14.46 -75.41
N ALA A 271 -47.07 -13.84 -75.48
CA ALA A 271 -46.74 -12.77 -76.43
C ALA A 271 -46.45 -13.33 -77.83
N GLU A 272 -46.05 -14.59 -77.97
CA GLU A 272 -46.03 -15.31 -79.24
C GLU A 272 -47.46 -15.59 -79.75
N GLN A 273 -48.40 -15.88 -78.84
CA GLN A 273 -49.84 -15.91 -79.15
C GLN A 273 -50.39 -14.52 -79.50
N ALA A 274 -50.00 -13.49 -78.74
CA ALA A 274 -50.40 -12.11 -79.01
C ALA A 274 -49.71 -11.54 -80.26
N ARG A 275 -48.51 -11.98 -80.65
CA ARG A 275 -47.84 -11.61 -81.91
C ARG A 275 -48.59 -12.14 -83.14
N LYS A 276 -49.31 -13.25 -83.02
CA LYS A 276 -50.27 -13.69 -84.06
C LYS A 276 -51.47 -12.76 -84.17
N GLN A 277 -51.89 -12.13 -83.07
CA GLN A 277 -53.03 -11.21 -83.03
C GLN A 277 -52.63 -9.74 -83.33
N ALA A 278 -51.39 -9.35 -83.02
CA ALA A 278 -50.85 -8.00 -83.18
C ALA A 278 -50.16 -7.76 -84.54
N LEU A 279 -50.31 -8.69 -85.49
CA LEU A 279 -49.98 -8.45 -86.91
C LEU A 279 -51.06 -7.60 -87.63
N GLN A 280 -52.11 -7.16 -86.93
CA GLN A 280 -53.21 -6.40 -87.53
C GLN A 280 -53.12 -4.89 -87.38
N ASP A 281 -52.41 -4.32 -86.41
CA ASP A 281 -52.48 -2.86 -86.21
C ASP A 281 -51.14 -2.21 -85.91
N LYS A 282 -50.66 -1.42 -86.88
CA LYS A 282 -49.49 -0.55 -86.74
C LYS A 282 -49.78 0.76 -87.45
N LYS A 283 -49.85 1.90 -86.73
CA LYS A 283 -49.40 3.21 -87.25
C LYS A 283 -49.41 4.38 -86.24
N ARG A 284 -48.31 5.16 -86.32
CA ARG A 284 -48.08 6.60 -85.96
C ARG A 284 -47.81 6.89 -84.46
N SER A 285 -46.89 7.76 -84.01
CA SER A 285 -45.85 8.67 -84.57
C SER A 285 -44.98 9.25 -83.41
N ARG A 286 -43.76 9.76 -83.70
CA ARG A 286 -42.76 10.44 -82.80
C ARG A 286 -43.19 11.91 -82.44
N PRO A 287 -42.41 12.82 -81.76
CA PRO A 287 -41.05 12.79 -81.12
C PRO A 287 -40.87 13.59 -79.78
N ASN A 288 -39.62 13.61 -79.26
CA ASN A 288 -38.83 14.77 -78.76
C ASN A 288 -38.40 14.94 -77.26
N ASP A 289 -37.06 15.08 -77.11
CA ASP A 289 -36.17 15.91 -76.27
C ASP A 289 -36.33 16.08 -74.74
N THR A 290 -35.27 15.76 -73.96
CA THR A 290 -34.32 16.71 -73.29
C THR A 290 -33.45 16.03 -72.19
N LYS A 291 -32.17 16.42 -72.13
CA LYS A 291 -31.16 16.23 -71.03
C LYS A 291 -31.39 17.32 -69.95
N PRO A 292 -30.87 17.27 -68.68
CA PRO A 292 -29.46 17.03 -68.32
C PRO A 292 -29.17 16.32 -66.95
N SER A 293 -27.92 15.88 -66.75
CA SER A 293 -27.28 15.54 -65.43
C SER A 293 -26.78 16.85 -64.74
N PRO A 294 -26.28 16.95 -63.46
CA PRO A 294 -25.17 16.13 -62.88
C PRO A 294 -24.98 16.06 -61.31
N LYS A 295 -23.93 15.30 -60.87
CA LYS A 295 -22.96 15.45 -59.72
C LYS A 295 -23.47 15.54 -58.26
N ALA A 296 -22.98 14.79 -57.25
CA ALA A 296 -21.63 14.49 -56.68
C ALA A 296 -21.18 15.43 -55.52
N SER A 297 -20.38 14.86 -54.58
CA SER A 297 -19.65 15.46 -53.42
C SER A 297 -20.38 15.39 -52.07
N ALA A 298 -19.89 14.96 -50.89
CA ALA A 298 -18.61 14.55 -50.26
C ALA A 298 -18.38 15.36 -48.95
N SER A 299 -18.02 14.62 -47.89
CA SER A 299 -17.15 14.93 -46.72
C SER A 299 -17.43 16.10 -45.75
N ASN A 300 -17.52 15.73 -44.45
CA ASN A 300 -16.76 16.19 -43.24
C ASN A 300 -15.75 17.36 -43.38
N PRO A 301 -15.29 18.04 -42.29
CA PRO A 301 -15.20 17.60 -40.89
C PRO A 301 -15.55 18.70 -39.86
N ASP A 302 -15.45 18.41 -38.55
CA ASP A 302 -14.75 19.32 -37.63
C ASP A 302 -14.38 18.63 -36.31
N ALA A 303 -13.13 18.88 -35.93
CA ALA A 303 -12.48 18.43 -34.71
C ALA A 303 -12.69 19.48 -33.62
N ILE A 304 -12.80 19.04 -32.36
CA ILE A 304 -12.62 19.88 -31.19
C ILE A 304 -11.47 19.29 -30.39
N ASP A 305 -10.48 20.15 -30.21
CA ASP A 305 -9.28 20.03 -29.40
C ASP A 305 -9.60 20.38 -27.93
N ASP A 306 -8.58 20.22 -27.10
CA ASP A 306 -8.43 20.70 -25.71
C ASP A 306 -8.88 19.74 -24.60
N ASP A 307 -7.88 19.19 -23.90
CA ASP A 307 -7.66 19.61 -22.51
C ASP A 307 -6.26 19.21 -22.02
N GLU A 308 -5.42 20.21 -21.82
CA GLU A 308 -4.14 20.15 -21.12
C GLU A 308 -4.39 20.23 -19.59
N PRO A 309 -3.78 19.37 -18.75
CA PRO A 309 -3.95 19.47 -17.30
C PRO A 309 -2.93 20.42 -16.65
N PRO A 310 -3.33 21.24 -15.65
CA PRO A 310 -2.43 22.17 -15.00
C PRO A 310 -1.53 21.49 -13.96
N LYS A 311 -0.27 21.95 -13.88
CA LYS A 311 0.72 21.62 -12.83
C LYS A 311 0.32 22.24 -11.48
N LYS A 312 0.23 21.42 -10.43
CA LYS A 312 -0.03 21.86 -9.04
C LYS A 312 1.24 22.35 -8.34
N LEU A 313 1.17 23.55 -7.75
CA LEU A 313 2.07 24.01 -6.70
C LEU A 313 1.91 23.14 -5.44
N ALA A 314 3.00 22.52 -5.00
CA ALA A 314 3.08 21.82 -3.73
C ALA A 314 3.05 22.83 -2.57
N LEU A 315 2.09 22.68 -1.66
CA LEU A 315 2.06 23.42 -0.40
C LEU A 315 3.00 22.70 0.57
N ARG A 316 4.02 23.40 1.10
CA ARG A 316 4.95 22.83 2.09
C ARG A 316 4.39 22.96 3.50
N ASN A 317 4.43 21.87 4.27
CA ASN A 317 4.12 21.88 5.70
C ASN A 317 5.40 21.80 6.54
N GLU A 318 5.66 22.84 7.33
CA GLU A 318 6.87 22.95 8.16
C GLU A 318 6.61 22.75 9.65
N LEU A 319 5.34 22.76 10.09
CA LEU A 319 4.93 22.64 11.49
C LEU A 319 4.38 21.23 11.81
N ARG A 320 4.68 20.72 13.01
CA ARG A 320 4.16 19.44 13.55
C ARG A 320 3.57 19.65 14.96
N PRO A 321 2.64 18.79 15.40
CA PRO A 321 2.27 18.68 16.81
C PRO A 321 3.52 18.47 17.67
N GLU A 322 3.67 19.24 18.74
CA GLU A 322 4.78 19.12 19.70
C GLU A 322 4.30 18.41 20.96
N ALA A 323 5.09 17.47 21.48
CA ALA A 323 4.83 16.85 22.77
C ALA A 323 5.14 17.86 23.89
N GLY A 324 4.17 18.14 24.76
CA GLY A 324 4.37 19.02 25.92
C GLY A 324 3.80 20.45 25.81
N VAL A 325 3.13 20.83 24.72
CA VAL A 325 2.28 22.05 24.70
C VAL A 325 0.95 21.73 25.39
N GLU A 326 1.04 21.30 26.66
CA GLU A 326 -0.06 20.74 27.48
C GLU A 326 -1.10 21.78 27.94
N GLY A 327 -0.99 23.05 27.54
CA GLY A 327 -1.82 24.11 28.13
C GLY A 327 -3.09 24.52 27.37
N GLN A 328 -3.17 24.33 26.05
CA GLN A 328 -4.20 25.05 25.27
C GLN A 328 -5.39 24.20 24.81
N ASN A 329 -5.27 22.87 24.75
CA ASN A 329 -6.30 22.00 24.12
C ASN A 329 -6.62 20.70 24.89
N ALA A 330 -6.05 20.47 26.08
CA ALA A 330 -6.34 19.27 26.87
C ALA A 330 -7.80 19.29 27.37
N GLY A 331 -8.59 18.25 27.07
CA GLY A 331 -10.02 18.18 27.40
C GLY A 331 -10.95 19.01 26.50
N VAL A 332 -10.43 19.58 25.40
CA VAL A 332 -11.26 20.25 24.39
C VAL A 332 -11.83 19.20 23.45
N ASN A 333 -13.15 19.14 23.32
CA ASN A 333 -13.82 18.30 22.33
C ASN A 333 -13.19 18.50 20.94
N PHE A 334 -12.93 17.41 20.22
CA PHE A 334 -12.23 17.44 18.93
C PHE A 334 -12.78 18.50 17.96
N SER A 335 -14.10 18.68 17.91
CA SER A 335 -14.77 19.71 17.09
C SER A 335 -14.28 21.15 17.35
N GLY A 336 -13.86 21.48 18.57
CA GLY A 336 -13.31 22.79 18.95
C GLY A 336 -11.89 23.06 18.45
N LEU A 337 -11.23 22.06 17.86
CA LEU A 337 -9.87 22.15 17.31
C LEU A 337 -9.84 22.55 15.82
N ARG A 338 -11.00 22.79 15.20
CA ARG A 338 -11.08 23.22 13.80
C ARG A 338 -10.27 24.50 13.59
N GLY A 339 -9.34 24.45 12.63
CA GLY A 339 -8.44 25.55 12.26
C GLY A 339 -7.23 25.71 13.19
N LYS A 340 -7.08 24.85 14.21
CA LYS A 340 -6.00 24.91 15.21
C LYS A 340 -5.06 23.70 15.16
N LEU A 341 -5.42 22.65 14.41
CA LEU A 341 -4.60 21.44 14.33
C LEU A 341 -3.31 21.71 13.56
N ARG A 342 -2.28 20.90 13.81
CA ARG A 342 -1.08 20.86 12.98
C ARG A 342 -1.06 19.55 12.19
N LEU A 343 -0.45 19.58 11.02
CA LEU A 343 -0.32 18.38 10.19
C LEU A 343 0.62 17.37 10.88
N PRO A 344 0.32 16.07 10.79
CA PRO A 344 1.00 15.03 11.58
C PRO A 344 2.47 14.81 11.22
N VAL A 345 2.92 15.26 10.05
CA VAL A 345 4.31 15.11 9.57
C VAL A 345 4.74 16.36 8.79
N LYS A 346 6.02 16.74 8.88
CA LYS A 346 6.60 17.79 8.02
C LYS A 346 6.80 17.22 6.63
N GLY A 347 6.46 18.00 5.60
CA GLY A 347 6.57 17.51 4.23
C GLY A 347 5.78 18.31 3.20
N ASP A 348 5.90 17.90 1.95
CA ASP A 348 5.20 18.53 0.84
C ASP A 348 3.84 17.85 0.63
N ILE A 349 2.75 18.61 0.53
CA ILE A 349 1.44 18.05 0.19
C ILE A 349 1.39 17.83 -1.32
N VAL A 350 1.48 16.57 -1.75
CA VAL A 350 1.49 16.18 -3.16
C VAL A 350 0.09 15.84 -3.66
N THR A 351 -0.76 15.25 -2.80
CA THR A 351 -2.17 14.98 -3.13
C THR A 351 -3.06 15.66 -2.10
N ARG A 352 -4.13 16.32 -2.58
CA ARG A 352 -5.14 16.97 -1.76
C ARG A 352 -6.45 16.17 -1.77
N PHE A 353 -7.30 16.42 -0.79
CA PHE A 353 -8.67 15.92 -0.77
C PHE A 353 -9.41 16.34 -2.04
N GLY A 354 -10.23 15.45 -2.62
CA GLY A 354 -10.99 15.70 -3.84
C GLY A 354 -10.17 15.72 -5.14
N ALA A 355 -8.87 15.42 -5.10
CA ALA A 355 -8.07 15.32 -6.32
C ALA A 355 -8.50 14.09 -7.14
N SER A 356 -8.85 14.29 -8.41
CA SER A 356 -9.16 13.20 -9.34
C SER A 356 -7.95 12.29 -9.56
N ARG A 357 -8.21 10.98 -9.62
CA ARG A 357 -7.20 9.93 -9.80
C ARG A 357 -7.40 9.20 -11.14
N GLY A 358 -7.64 9.97 -12.21
CA GLY A 358 -7.89 9.43 -13.55
C GLY A 358 -9.18 8.59 -13.59
N GLU A 359 -9.07 7.30 -13.90
CA GLU A 359 -10.21 6.36 -13.95
C GLU A 359 -10.73 5.92 -12.56
N GLY A 360 -10.10 6.37 -11.46
CA GLY A 360 -10.46 6.02 -10.08
C GLY A 360 -11.25 7.10 -9.32
N PRO A 361 -11.86 6.75 -8.16
CA PRO A 361 -12.56 7.72 -7.33
C PRO A 361 -11.60 8.79 -6.78
N ASP A 362 -12.15 9.98 -6.54
CA ASP A 362 -11.40 11.11 -5.99
C ASP A 362 -10.72 10.77 -4.65
N SER A 363 -9.56 11.40 -4.41
CA SER A 363 -8.81 11.21 -3.18
C SER A 363 -9.63 11.62 -1.95
N LYS A 364 -9.78 10.71 -0.99
CA LYS A 364 -10.47 10.94 0.29
C LYS A 364 -9.57 11.56 1.37
N GLY A 365 -8.32 11.85 1.05
CA GLY A 365 -7.35 12.37 2.02
C GLY A 365 -6.20 13.12 1.37
N LEU A 366 -5.21 13.43 2.20
CA LEU A 366 -3.96 14.07 1.82
C LEU A 366 -2.86 13.02 1.65
N PHE A 367 -1.95 13.26 0.71
CA PHE A 367 -0.66 12.58 0.68
C PHE A 367 0.45 13.60 0.94
N ILE A 368 1.15 13.42 2.05
CA ILE A 368 2.20 14.31 2.53
C ILE A 368 3.53 13.58 2.35
N ARG A 369 4.33 14.02 1.38
CA ARG A 369 5.64 13.43 1.09
C ARG A 369 6.62 13.75 2.20
N ALA A 370 7.25 12.71 2.74
CA ALA A 370 8.23 12.79 3.81
C ALA A 370 9.28 11.68 3.65
N ALA A 371 10.49 11.91 4.15
CA ALA A 371 11.54 10.90 4.13
C ALA A 371 11.08 9.63 4.90
N GLU A 372 11.50 8.46 4.43
CA GLU A 372 11.20 7.21 5.12
C GLU A 372 11.78 7.23 6.54
N GLY A 373 11.02 6.69 7.51
CA GLY A 373 11.39 6.73 8.93
C GLY A 373 11.03 8.04 9.64
N THR A 374 10.57 9.08 8.94
CA THR A 374 10.17 10.34 9.60
C THR A 374 9.02 10.11 10.58
N GLU A 375 9.18 10.57 11.83
CA GLU A 375 8.15 10.48 12.85
C GLU A 375 6.82 11.15 12.45
N ILE A 376 5.75 10.38 12.58
CA ILE A 376 4.36 10.82 12.45
C ILE A 376 3.78 10.97 13.85
N ARG A 377 3.15 12.12 14.09
CA ARG A 377 2.60 12.48 15.40
C ARG A 377 1.08 12.52 15.38
N ALA A 378 0.47 12.11 16.48
CA ALA A 378 -0.96 12.26 16.69
C ALA A 378 -1.33 13.75 16.68
N ILE A 379 -2.39 14.10 15.96
CA ILE A 379 -2.82 15.50 15.82
C ILE A 379 -3.64 15.99 17.01
N ALA A 380 -4.22 15.05 17.77
CA ALA A 380 -5.08 15.29 18.92
C ALA A 380 -5.07 14.05 19.82
N GLU A 381 -5.58 14.20 21.05
CA GLU A 381 -5.78 13.08 21.96
C GLU A 381 -6.87 12.12 21.45
N GLY A 382 -6.70 10.82 21.69
CA GLY A 382 -7.68 9.82 21.27
C GLY A 382 -7.25 8.40 21.65
N LYS A 383 -8.02 7.42 21.17
CA LYS A 383 -7.76 6.00 21.37
C LYS A 383 -7.50 5.32 20.04
N VAL A 384 -6.46 4.51 19.96
CA VAL A 384 -6.18 3.71 18.77
C VAL A 384 -7.24 2.61 18.64
N VAL A 385 -7.92 2.57 17.50
CA VAL A 385 -8.97 1.58 17.20
C VAL A 385 -8.55 0.56 16.13
N PHE A 386 -7.49 0.85 15.36
CA PHE A 386 -6.93 -0.06 14.36
C PHE A 386 -5.43 0.20 14.18
N ALA A 387 -4.62 -0.85 14.05
CA ALA A 387 -3.18 -0.76 13.86
C ALA A 387 -2.65 -2.03 13.15
N ASP A 388 -2.81 -2.11 11.83
CA ASP A 388 -2.38 -3.27 11.03
C ASP A 388 -2.19 -2.88 9.55
N TRP A 389 -1.60 -3.77 8.76
CA TRP A 389 -1.48 -3.63 7.32
C TRP A 389 -2.82 -3.90 6.62
N LEU A 390 -3.21 -2.98 5.73
CA LEU A 390 -4.39 -3.07 4.88
C LEU A 390 -4.00 -2.85 3.42
N ARG A 391 -4.51 -3.71 2.52
CA ARG A 391 -4.25 -3.62 1.08
C ARG A 391 -4.63 -2.23 0.54
N GLY A 392 -3.69 -1.60 -0.17
CA GLY A 392 -3.85 -0.26 -0.74
C GLY A 392 -3.59 0.91 0.23
N PHE A 393 -3.58 0.66 1.54
CA PHE A 393 -3.25 1.67 2.56
C PHE A 393 -1.92 1.37 3.28
N GLY A 394 -1.35 0.17 3.10
CA GLY A 394 -0.14 -0.23 3.81
C GLY A 394 -0.38 -0.41 5.31
N ASN A 395 0.67 -0.24 6.11
CA ASN A 395 0.55 -0.18 7.55
C ASN A 395 -0.31 1.05 7.93
N LEU A 396 -1.47 0.78 8.53
CA LEU A 396 -2.52 1.73 8.79
C LEU A 396 -2.77 1.83 10.29
N LEU A 397 -2.89 3.05 10.78
CA LEU A 397 -3.28 3.37 12.15
C LEU A 397 -4.53 4.25 12.10
N ILE A 398 -5.54 3.92 12.90
CA ILE A 398 -6.76 4.72 13.04
C ILE A 398 -6.91 5.12 14.51
N VAL A 399 -7.07 6.42 14.75
CA VAL A 399 -7.30 7.00 16.08
C VAL A 399 -8.73 7.55 16.14
N ASP A 400 -9.47 7.13 17.16
CA ASP A 400 -10.78 7.64 17.52
C ASP A 400 -10.63 8.77 18.55
N HIS A 401 -11.13 9.95 18.20
CA HIS A 401 -11.10 11.16 19.03
C HIS A 401 -12.43 11.41 19.76
N GLY A 402 -13.37 10.45 19.70
CA GLY A 402 -14.71 10.59 20.25
C GLY A 402 -15.65 11.35 19.31
N ASN A 403 -16.94 11.34 19.64
CA ASN A 403 -18.00 11.99 18.83
C ASN A 403 -17.95 11.60 17.34
N GLN A 404 -17.55 10.36 17.04
CA GLN A 404 -17.45 9.81 15.68
C GLN A 404 -16.39 10.51 14.79
N TYR A 405 -15.43 11.22 15.39
CA TYR A 405 -14.26 11.74 14.69
C TYR A 405 -13.14 10.71 14.67
N LEU A 406 -12.69 10.36 13.46
CA LEU A 406 -11.56 9.46 13.25
C LEU A 406 -10.47 10.16 12.45
N THR A 407 -9.22 9.86 12.79
CA THR A 407 -8.06 10.17 11.95
C THR A 407 -7.41 8.88 11.49
N ILE A 408 -6.96 8.88 10.24
CA ILE A 408 -6.41 7.71 9.57
C ILE A 408 -5.01 8.07 9.08
N TYR A 409 -4.04 7.25 9.45
CA TYR A 409 -2.62 7.39 9.12
C TYR A 409 -2.18 6.14 8.36
N GLY A 410 -1.98 6.25 7.04
CA GLY A 410 -1.62 5.14 6.16
C GLY A 410 -0.27 5.33 5.47
N ASN A 411 0.19 4.28 4.80
CA ASN A 411 1.49 4.12 4.16
C ASN A 411 2.68 4.14 5.11
N ASN A 412 2.42 3.97 6.41
CA ASN A 412 3.47 4.05 7.44
C ASN A 412 4.54 2.99 7.19
N GLN A 413 5.81 3.29 7.45
CA GLN A 413 6.85 2.27 7.49
C GLN A 413 6.63 1.37 8.71
N SER A 414 6.42 1.96 9.88
CA SER A 414 6.02 1.24 11.10
C SER A 414 4.89 1.94 11.85
N VAL A 415 4.11 1.15 12.58
CA VAL A 415 3.09 1.62 13.52
C VAL A 415 3.58 1.33 14.93
N LEU A 416 3.71 2.36 15.77
CA LEU A 416 4.32 2.26 17.10
C LEU A 416 3.31 2.05 18.22
N LYS A 417 2.02 2.20 17.92
CA LYS A 417 0.91 2.03 18.88
C LYS A 417 0.08 0.79 18.55
N ARG A 418 -0.61 0.25 19.55
CA ARG A 418 -1.47 -0.93 19.45
C ARG A 418 -2.95 -0.55 19.59
N PRO A 419 -3.88 -1.36 19.06
CA PRO A 419 -5.30 -1.14 19.30
C PRO A 419 -5.59 -1.15 20.81
N GLY A 420 -6.30 -0.15 21.29
CA GLY A 420 -6.56 0.07 22.70
C GLY A 420 -5.71 1.17 23.34
N ASP A 421 -4.54 1.49 22.78
CA ASP A 421 -3.65 2.51 23.34
C ASP A 421 -4.30 3.89 23.30
N VAL A 422 -4.11 4.65 24.38
CA VAL A 422 -4.45 6.07 24.43
C VAL A 422 -3.26 6.86 23.93
N VAL A 423 -3.51 7.81 23.02
CA VAL A 423 -2.49 8.71 22.47
C VAL A 423 -2.86 10.14 22.80
N LYS A 424 -1.86 10.96 23.11
CA LYS A 424 -1.99 12.41 23.27
C LYS A 424 -1.60 13.12 21.98
N SER A 425 -2.04 14.37 21.83
CA SER A 425 -1.53 15.26 20.78
C SER A 425 -0.01 15.37 20.88
N GLY A 426 0.70 15.19 19.75
CA GLY A 426 2.16 15.25 19.71
C GLY A 426 2.87 13.91 19.91
N ASP A 427 2.19 12.88 20.41
CA ASP A 427 2.80 11.56 20.58
C ASP A 427 3.25 10.99 19.24
N THR A 428 4.44 10.40 19.19
CA THR A 428 4.88 9.63 18.02
C THR A 428 4.07 8.34 17.95
N ILE A 429 3.35 8.16 16.85
CA ILE A 429 2.40 7.05 16.66
C ILE A 429 2.80 6.09 15.54
N ALA A 430 3.61 6.57 14.59
CA ALA A 430 4.05 5.82 13.43
C ALA A 430 5.29 6.50 12.81
N THR A 431 5.91 5.87 11.82
CA THR A 431 6.92 6.49 10.95
C THR A 431 6.47 6.47 9.50
N ALA A 432 6.83 7.51 8.73
CA ALA A 432 6.47 7.64 7.32
C ALA A 432 7.17 6.60 6.44
N GLY A 433 6.51 6.16 5.37
CA GLY A 433 7.06 5.15 4.48
C GLY A 433 6.25 4.99 3.19
N ASN A 434 6.38 3.81 2.57
CA ASN A 434 5.70 3.46 1.33
C ASN A 434 5.01 2.09 1.38
N SER A 435 4.62 1.62 2.57
CA SER A 435 4.12 0.24 2.78
C SER A 435 2.82 -0.08 2.03
N GLY A 436 2.10 0.92 1.52
CA GLY A 436 0.92 0.75 0.67
C GLY A 436 1.21 0.65 -0.82
N GLY A 437 2.48 0.65 -1.24
CA GLY A 437 2.90 0.47 -2.64
C GLY A 437 3.02 1.75 -3.45
N ASN A 438 3.13 2.92 -2.80
CA ASN A 438 3.43 4.17 -3.51
C ASN A 438 4.90 4.22 -3.92
N GLU A 439 5.20 4.89 -5.04
CA GLU A 439 6.58 5.12 -5.49
C GLU A 439 7.38 6.00 -4.51
N GLN A 440 6.70 6.97 -3.89
CA GLN A 440 7.30 7.92 -2.96
C GLN A 440 6.95 7.56 -1.51
N SER A 441 7.92 7.74 -0.61
CA SER A 441 7.67 7.70 0.84
C SER A 441 6.84 8.91 1.28
N GLY A 442 5.92 8.68 2.20
CA GLY A 442 5.10 9.72 2.79
C GLY A 442 4.00 9.18 3.70
N LEU A 443 3.07 10.05 4.04
CA LEU A 443 1.91 9.74 4.86
C LEU A 443 0.64 9.94 4.04
N TYR A 444 -0.22 8.92 4.02
CA TYR A 444 -1.62 9.11 3.68
C TYR A 444 -2.39 9.52 4.93
N PHE A 445 -3.00 10.70 4.90
CA PHE A 445 -3.72 11.26 6.03
C PHE A 445 -5.18 11.57 5.67
N GLU A 446 -6.12 11.00 6.40
CA GLU A 446 -7.55 11.20 6.19
C GLU A 446 -8.25 11.51 7.52
N MET A 447 -9.24 12.40 7.48
CA MET A 447 -10.12 12.70 8.60
C MET A 447 -11.54 12.28 8.25
N ARG A 448 -12.24 11.64 9.19
CA ARG A 448 -13.63 11.21 9.03
C ARG A 448 -14.50 11.72 10.17
N HIS A 449 -15.75 12.02 9.85
CA HIS A 449 -16.80 12.31 10.82
C HIS A 449 -18.06 11.56 10.39
N GLN A 450 -18.66 10.79 11.30
CA GLN A 450 -19.85 9.97 11.01
C GLN A 450 -19.65 9.04 9.79
N GLY A 451 -18.45 8.48 9.67
CA GLY A 451 -18.08 7.55 8.59
C GLY A 451 -17.76 8.21 7.23
N ARG A 452 -17.92 9.54 7.08
CA ARG A 452 -17.63 10.26 5.84
C ARG A 452 -16.30 11.01 5.94
N ALA A 453 -15.50 10.93 4.88
CA ALA A 453 -14.26 11.67 4.74
C ALA A 453 -14.55 13.17 4.51
N PHE A 454 -13.75 14.06 5.11
CA PHE A 454 -13.81 15.49 4.88
C PHE A 454 -12.40 16.07 4.73
N ASP A 455 -12.28 17.27 4.12
CA ASP A 455 -10.98 17.90 3.85
C ASP A 455 -10.23 18.23 5.15
N PRO A 456 -9.06 17.59 5.42
CA PRO A 456 -8.27 17.88 6.60
C PRO A 456 -7.68 19.29 6.61
N LEU A 457 -7.47 19.92 5.45
CA LEU A 457 -6.86 21.26 5.38
C LEU A 457 -7.74 22.33 6.01
N GLY A 458 -9.06 22.15 6.04
CA GLY A 458 -9.98 23.06 6.75
C GLY A 458 -9.83 23.02 8.29
N TRP A 459 -9.06 22.08 8.82
CA TRP A 459 -8.85 21.91 10.26
C TRP A 459 -7.45 22.29 10.73
N VAL A 460 -6.51 22.44 9.81
CA VAL A 460 -5.09 22.65 10.11
C VAL A 460 -4.74 24.12 9.97
N THR A 461 -3.94 24.65 10.91
CA THR A 461 -3.20 25.90 10.71
C THR A 461 -1.88 25.63 10.00
N THR A 462 -1.64 26.32 8.89
CA THR A 462 -0.35 26.32 8.16
C THR A 462 0.48 27.58 8.44
N ARG A 463 0.09 28.39 9.42
CA ARG A 463 0.80 29.59 9.89
C ARG A 463 1.25 29.40 11.33
#